data_AF-A0A6M3K1P6-F1
#
_entry.id   AF-A0A6M3K1P6-F1
#
_cell.length_a   1.000
_cell.length_b   1.000
_cell.length_c   1.000
_cell.angle_alpha   90.00
_cell.angle_beta   90.00
_cell.angle_gamma   90.00
#
_symmetry.space_group_name_H-M   'P 1'
#
loop_
_entity.id
_entity.type
_entity.pdbx_description
1 polymer ?
#
loop_
_entity_poly.entity_id
_entity_poly.type
_entity_poly.pdbx_seq_one_letter_code
_entity_poly.pdbx_strand_id
1 'polypeptide(L)'
;MAKEIDQTPDEQEDAQTAATAVADAEPVKEDIVSTDKAVKTSEDFDAKLDAEGVDDETTADEDDTEGEKKEPADKAAKTDGDDKTAAKGKGADDTAGDDDGAGEVQISAETVKRAANLGLTPEEIASFENEETLTRTLNVLDNIVKDDGGTEDTAQTPPAGKDAKKDEGEFHMKFEKEEEIDPELLKGIRAMEKAFNDKVKELSNKLEGVTGNLQQQAQTEFVARFDGMIAELGEGFADTLGQGPSNQFSNRSSAGRNRAAIRTRMYAFAKGLADAGEKIPDEKSLFEMAVNTLHGDKLKTIAGKQMHDKTKQRAAQARVGRASTRRAGNLTPKQRAVQTSRNFDELIDTSET
;
A
#
# COMPACT_ATOMS: atom_id res chain seq x y z
N MET A 1 40.02 53.85 -48.05
CA MET A 1 39.29 53.30 -46.89
C MET A 1 39.29 51.79 -47.07
N ALA A 2 40.34 51.08 -46.63
CA ALA A 2 40.63 50.64 -45.26
C ALA A 2 39.52 49.70 -44.74
N LYS A 3 39.78 48.48 -44.26
CA LYS A 3 41.04 47.78 -43.98
C LYS A 3 40.74 46.28 -43.74
N GLU A 4 41.66 45.46 -44.22
CA GLU A 4 41.92 44.05 -43.95
C GLU A 4 42.45 43.84 -42.52
N ILE A 5 41.94 42.83 -41.81
CA ILE A 5 42.42 42.24 -40.52
C ILE A 5 41.77 40.84 -40.49
N ASP A 6 42.38 39.68 -40.74
CA ASP A 6 43.62 39.01 -40.33
C ASP A 6 43.79 38.73 -38.82
N GLN A 7 44.15 37.48 -38.54
CA GLN A 7 44.69 36.89 -37.30
C GLN A 7 43.77 36.42 -36.16
N THR A 8 43.63 35.09 -36.12
CA THR A 8 43.69 34.25 -34.90
C THR A 8 44.96 34.51 -34.07
N PRO A 9 44.90 34.32 -32.74
CA PRO A 9 45.58 33.17 -32.12
C PRO A 9 44.69 32.49 -31.06
N ASP A 10 44.62 31.16 -31.00
CA ASP A 10 45.58 30.27 -30.30
C ASP A 10 45.54 30.49 -28.77
N GLU A 11 44.56 29.86 -28.11
CA GLU A 11 44.56 29.62 -26.67
C GLU A 11 44.46 28.12 -26.41
N GLN A 12 45.64 27.55 -26.18
CA GLN A 12 45.82 26.29 -25.46
C GLN A 12 45.43 26.52 -24.00
N GLU A 13 44.27 26.03 -23.56
CA GLU A 13 44.04 25.79 -22.15
C GLU A 13 44.35 24.33 -21.83
N ASP A 14 45.49 24.16 -21.15
CA ASP A 14 45.91 22.95 -20.48
C ASP A 14 44.82 22.46 -19.53
N ALA A 15 44.13 21.38 -19.90
CA ALA A 15 43.34 20.59 -18.98
C ALA A 15 44.28 19.89 -17.99
N GLN A 16 44.60 20.58 -16.90
CA GLN A 16 45.20 20.00 -15.70
C GLN A 16 44.26 18.91 -15.17
N THR A 17 44.63 17.66 -15.43
CA THR A 17 44.13 16.49 -14.71
C THR A 17 44.53 16.61 -13.25
N ALA A 18 43.65 17.16 -12.42
CA ALA A 18 43.74 17.04 -10.98
C ALA A 18 43.53 15.57 -10.61
N ALA A 19 44.64 14.85 -10.41
CA ALA A 19 44.66 13.58 -9.73
C ALA A 19 44.14 13.80 -8.31
N THR A 20 42.84 13.58 -8.11
CA THR A 20 42.27 13.47 -6.77
C THR A 20 42.79 12.18 -6.17
N ALA A 21 43.73 12.32 -5.24
CA ALA A 21 44.16 11.24 -4.36
C ALA A 21 42.93 10.75 -3.59
N VAL A 22 42.41 9.59 -3.99
CA VAL A 22 41.44 8.84 -3.20
C VAL A 22 42.21 8.30 -2.01
N ALA A 23 42.13 9.05 -0.91
CA ALA A 23 42.57 8.58 0.38
C ALA A 23 41.79 7.31 0.73
N ASP A 24 42.57 6.28 1.06
CA ASP A 24 42.25 5.02 1.69
C ASP A 24 41.13 5.19 2.73
N ALA A 25 39.88 5.06 2.29
CA ALA A 25 38.71 5.02 3.15
C ALA A 25 38.48 3.56 3.49
N GLU A 26 38.82 3.19 4.73
CA GLU A 26 38.54 1.89 5.30
C GLU A 26 37.08 1.50 5.03
N PRO A 27 36.80 0.24 4.67
CA PRO A 27 35.43 -0.22 4.44
C PRO A 27 34.64 -0.06 5.74
N VAL A 28 33.70 0.88 5.74
CA VAL A 28 32.66 0.99 6.75
C VAL A 28 31.91 -0.33 6.72
N LYS A 29 32.11 -1.14 7.77
CA LYS A 29 31.31 -2.34 8.03
C LYS A 29 29.90 -1.86 8.30
N GLU A 30 29.06 -1.86 7.28
CA GLU A 30 27.62 -1.80 7.47
C GLU A 30 27.24 -3.09 8.19
N ASP A 31 27.00 -2.96 9.51
CA ASP A 31 26.27 -3.96 10.27
C ASP A 31 24.87 -4.06 9.65
N ILE A 32 24.72 -4.98 8.70
CA ILE A 32 23.43 -5.45 8.21
C ILE A 32 22.79 -6.12 9.43
N VAL A 33 22.02 -5.33 10.18
CA VAL A 33 21.22 -5.83 11.30
C VAL A 33 20.22 -6.81 10.70
N SER A 34 20.59 -8.08 10.76
CA SER A 34 19.78 -9.24 10.40
C SER A 34 18.33 -9.04 10.81
N THR A 35 17.44 -9.05 9.83
CA THR A 35 15.99 -8.95 9.96
C THR A 35 15.41 -10.02 10.89
N ASP A 36 16.12 -11.12 11.15
CA ASP A 36 15.75 -12.15 12.12
C ASP A 36 15.72 -11.66 13.57
N LYS A 37 16.50 -10.61 13.89
CA LYS A 37 16.51 -10.05 15.25
C LYS A 37 15.30 -9.15 15.51
N ALA A 38 14.67 -8.61 14.47
CA ALA A 38 13.47 -7.78 14.58
C ALA A 38 12.20 -8.61 14.78
N VAL A 39 12.12 -9.81 14.19
CA VAL A 39 10.96 -10.72 14.35
C VAL A 39 10.91 -11.33 15.75
N LYS A 40 12.05 -11.69 16.35
CA LYS A 40 12.10 -12.16 17.74
C LYS A 40 11.66 -11.11 18.77
N THR A 41 11.86 -9.82 18.49
CA THR A 41 11.41 -8.75 19.41
C THR A 41 9.92 -8.45 19.35
N SER A 42 9.18 -8.88 18.31
CA SER A 42 7.72 -8.73 18.28
C SER A 42 6.99 -9.86 19.03
N GLU A 43 7.51 -11.09 19.01
CA GLU A 43 6.91 -12.22 19.74
C GLU A 43 7.08 -12.07 21.26
N ASP A 44 8.22 -11.54 21.73
CA ASP A 44 8.43 -11.21 23.15
C ASP A 44 7.61 -10.00 23.64
N PHE A 45 7.04 -9.20 22.74
CA PHE A 45 6.23 -8.02 23.09
C PHE A 45 4.77 -8.39 23.37
N ASP A 46 4.19 -9.32 22.59
CA ASP A 46 2.84 -9.85 22.85
C ASP A 46 2.83 -10.70 24.14
N ALA A 47 3.89 -11.47 24.42
CA ALA A 47 3.98 -12.25 25.66
C ALA A 47 4.11 -11.41 26.95
N LYS A 48 4.52 -10.13 26.84
CA LYS A 48 4.62 -9.22 28.00
C LYS A 48 3.36 -8.39 28.25
N LEU A 49 2.48 -8.24 27.27
CA LEU A 49 1.21 -7.52 27.42
C LEU A 49 0.16 -8.32 28.21
N ASP A 50 0.24 -9.66 28.22
CA ASP A 50 -0.65 -10.52 29.01
C ASP A 50 -0.12 -10.81 30.44
N ALA A 51 1.15 -10.50 30.73
CA ALA A 51 1.77 -10.83 32.03
C ALA A 51 1.81 -9.66 33.02
N GLU A 52 1.62 -8.42 32.58
CA GLU A 52 1.48 -7.25 33.45
C GLU A 52 0.01 -6.85 33.54
N GLY A 53 -0.69 -7.49 34.47
CA GLY A 53 -1.97 -7.00 34.99
C GLY A 53 -1.78 -5.57 35.49
N VAL A 54 -2.30 -4.61 34.74
CA VAL A 54 -2.38 -3.22 35.14
C VAL A 54 -3.41 -3.15 36.27
N ASP A 55 -2.93 -3.19 37.51
CA ASP A 55 -3.66 -2.71 38.67
C ASP A 55 -3.89 -1.20 38.49
N ASP A 56 -5.04 -0.88 37.91
CA ASP A 56 -5.58 0.48 37.76
C ASP A 56 -6.01 0.98 39.14
N GLU A 57 -5.04 1.46 39.92
CA GLU A 57 -5.27 2.20 41.15
C GLU A 57 -5.70 3.64 40.80
N THR A 58 -6.96 3.78 40.38
CA THR A 58 -7.63 5.08 40.26
C THR A 58 -7.77 5.70 41.66
N THR A 59 -6.89 6.64 41.99
CA THR A 59 -7.09 7.54 43.13
C THR A 59 -8.28 8.44 42.84
N ALA A 60 -9.31 8.28 43.67
CA ALA A 60 -10.46 9.16 43.76
C ALA A 60 -10.02 10.58 44.14
N ASP A 61 -10.18 11.51 43.20
CA ASP A 61 -10.28 12.93 43.52
C ASP A 61 -11.78 13.27 43.55
N GLU A 62 -12.27 13.46 44.77
CA GLU A 62 -13.58 14.02 45.07
C GLU A 62 -13.56 15.51 44.72
N ASP A 63 -14.23 15.92 43.65
CA ASP A 63 -14.65 17.33 43.53
C ASP A 63 -16.12 17.41 43.10
N ASP A 64 -16.92 17.53 44.15
CA ASP A 64 -18.19 18.23 44.30
C ASP A 64 -18.65 19.06 43.08
N THR A 65 -19.76 18.64 42.45
CA THR A 65 -20.73 19.57 41.84
C THR A 65 -22.08 18.90 41.65
N GLU A 66 -22.97 19.15 42.61
CA GLU A 66 -24.42 18.97 42.49
C GLU A 66 -24.99 19.80 41.32
N GLY A 67 -25.85 19.20 40.48
CA GLY A 67 -26.46 19.92 39.37
C GLY A 67 -27.48 19.13 38.55
N GLU A 68 -28.64 18.86 39.16
CA GLU A 68 -29.95 18.51 38.61
C GLU A 68 -30.18 18.30 37.08
N LYS A 69 -30.73 17.10 36.78
CA LYS A 69 -31.95 16.81 35.96
C LYS A 69 -32.16 17.52 34.60
N LYS A 70 -32.23 16.72 33.52
CA LYS A 70 -33.49 16.29 32.85
C LYS A 70 -33.22 15.58 31.52
N GLU A 71 -33.68 14.33 31.46
CA GLU A 71 -34.24 13.65 30.28
C GLU A 71 -35.33 14.50 29.58
N PRO A 72 -35.54 14.37 28.25
CA PRO A 72 -36.27 13.21 27.75
C PRO A 72 -35.86 12.61 26.40
N ALA A 73 -36.19 11.32 26.34
CA ALA A 73 -36.58 10.46 25.24
C ALA A 73 -37.07 11.07 23.91
N ASP A 74 -36.89 10.22 22.89
CA ASP A 74 -37.87 9.89 21.84
C ASP A 74 -37.71 10.58 20.47
N LYS A 75 -37.18 9.87 19.47
CA LYS A 75 -37.99 9.31 18.36
C LYS A 75 -37.14 8.65 17.27
N ALA A 76 -37.43 7.37 17.08
CA ALA A 76 -37.08 6.59 15.90
C ALA A 76 -37.83 7.13 14.66
N ALA A 77 -37.11 7.29 13.56
CA ALA A 77 -37.70 7.42 12.22
C ALA A 77 -37.23 6.24 11.37
N LYS A 78 -38.15 5.30 11.15
CA LYS A 78 -38.09 4.30 10.08
C LYS A 78 -38.25 5.00 8.74
N THR A 79 -37.40 4.66 7.77
CA THR A 79 -37.72 4.81 6.35
C THR A 79 -37.47 3.48 5.67
N ASP A 80 -38.56 2.74 5.50
CA ASP A 80 -38.71 1.68 4.50
C ASP A 80 -38.61 2.30 3.10
N GLY A 81 -37.74 1.75 2.27
CA GLY A 81 -37.53 2.17 0.87
C GLY A 81 -37.31 0.94 0.00
N ASP A 82 -38.42 0.21 -0.19
CA ASP A 82 -38.63 -0.85 -1.17
C ASP A 82 -38.59 -0.22 -2.59
N ASP A 83 -37.61 -0.57 -3.42
CA ASP A 83 -37.76 -0.43 -4.87
C ASP A 83 -37.15 -1.62 -5.63
N LYS A 84 -38.08 -2.46 -6.09
CA LYS A 84 -37.93 -3.51 -7.08
C LYS A 84 -37.89 -2.88 -8.47
N THR A 85 -36.79 -3.07 -9.19
CA THR A 85 -36.85 -3.12 -10.66
C THR A 85 -36.12 -4.33 -11.21
N ALA A 86 -36.94 -5.31 -11.60
CA ALA A 86 -36.59 -6.38 -12.50
C ALA A 86 -36.34 -5.84 -13.91
N ALA A 87 -35.28 -6.30 -14.57
CA ALA A 87 -35.18 -6.28 -16.02
C ALA A 87 -34.54 -7.59 -16.51
N LYS A 88 -35.41 -8.44 -17.03
CA LYS A 88 -35.19 -9.77 -17.55
C LYS A 88 -34.82 -9.63 -19.03
N GLY A 89 -33.54 -9.73 -19.37
CA GLY A 89 -33.06 -9.77 -20.77
C GLY A 89 -32.74 -11.21 -21.19
N LYS A 90 -33.76 -11.95 -21.63
CA LYS A 90 -33.64 -13.28 -22.23
C LYS A 90 -33.55 -13.11 -23.74
N GLY A 91 -32.35 -13.15 -24.30
CA GLY A 91 -32.08 -13.19 -25.74
C GLY A 91 -31.41 -14.52 -26.07
N ALA A 92 -32.21 -15.47 -26.53
CA ALA A 92 -31.75 -16.67 -27.21
C ALA A 92 -31.56 -16.29 -28.69
N ASP A 93 -30.39 -16.59 -29.25
CA ASP A 93 -30.20 -16.63 -30.69
C ASP A 93 -29.54 -17.97 -31.03
N ASP A 94 -30.38 -18.87 -31.54
CA ASP A 94 -30.03 -20.14 -32.15
C ASP A 94 -29.53 -19.86 -33.57
N THR A 95 -28.26 -20.13 -33.85
CA THR A 95 -27.78 -20.23 -35.23
C THR A 95 -26.97 -21.51 -35.39
N ALA A 96 -27.67 -22.57 -35.76
CA ALA A 96 -27.10 -23.79 -36.29
C ALA A 96 -26.69 -23.55 -37.76
N GLY A 97 -25.39 -23.59 -38.01
CA GLY A 97 -24.79 -23.59 -39.35
C GLY A 97 -23.72 -24.67 -39.39
N ASP A 98 -24.09 -25.79 -40.00
CA ASP A 98 -23.27 -26.95 -40.31
C ASP A 98 -22.44 -26.62 -41.56
N ASP A 99 -21.12 -26.40 -41.38
CA ASP A 99 -20.16 -26.15 -42.46
C ASP A 99 -18.93 -27.05 -42.25
N ASP A 100 -18.85 -28.12 -43.05
CA ASP A 100 -17.74 -29.07 -43.19
C ASP A 100 -16.54 -28.39 -43.89
N GLY A 101 -16.02 -27.32 -43.29
CA GLY A 101 -14.77 -26.66 -43.65
C GLY A 101 -13.63 -27.28 -42.86
N ALA A 102 -12.48 -27.53 -43.50
CA ALA A 102 -11.26 -28.04 -42.89
C ALA A 102 -10.99 -27.35 -41.55
N GLY A 103 -11.32 -28.06 -40.46
CA GLY A 103 -11.57 -27.47 -39.15
C GLY A 103 -10.35 -26.76 -38.60
N GLU A 104 -10.41 -25.43 -38.61
CA GLU A 104 -9.59 -24.62 -37.73
C GLU A 104 -9.84 -25.15 -36.31
N VAL A 105 -8.80 -25.70 -35.67
CA VAL A 105 -8.91 -26.27 -34.34
C VAL A 105 -9.20 -25.12 -33.38
N GLN A 106 -10.48 -24.89 -33.10
CA GLN A 106 -10.93 -23.83 -32.22
C GLN A 106 -10.64 -24.25 -30.77
N ILE A 107 -9.52 -23.76 -30.23
CA ILE A 107 -9.25 -23.84 -28.79
C ILE A 107 -10.35 -23.05 -28.08
N SER A 108 -11.07 -23.67 -27.14
CA SER A 108 -12.14 -22.98 -26.43
C SER A 108 -11.63 -21.76 -25.66
N ALA A 109 -12.44 -20.70 -25.62
CA ALA A 109 -12.09 -19.44 -24.95
C ALA A 109 -11.80 -19.61 -23.44
N GLU A 110 -12.36 -20.65 -22.81
CA GLU A 110 -12.10 -20.99 -21.41
C GLU A 110 -10.66 -21.49 -21.23
N THR A 111 -10.16 -22.33 -22.13
CA THR A 111 -8.81 -22.90 -22.08
C THR A 111 -7.75 -21.82 -22.34
N VAL A 112 -8.03 -20.87 -23.24
CA VAL A 112 -7.18 -19.68 -23.48
C VAL A 112 -7.09 -18.80 -22.23
N LYS A 113 -8.21 -18.54 -21.54
CA LYS A 113 -8.20 -17.78 -20.28
C LYS A 113 -7.40 -18.49 -19.19
N ARG A 114 -7.56 -19.80 -19.06
CA ARG A 114 -6.82 -20.60 -18.07
C ARG A 114 -5.32 -20.59 -18.35
N ALA A 115 -4.91 -20.68 -19.62
CA ALA A 115 -3.52 -20.54 -20.03
C ALA A 115 -2.94 -19.16 -19.74
N ALA A 116 -3.68 -18.09 -20.03
CA ALA A 116 -3.26 -16.73 -19.71
C ALA A 116 -3.08 -16.52 -18.20
N ASN A 117 -3.96 -17.10 -17.36
CA ASN A 117 -3.83 -17.03 -15.90
C ASN A 117 -2.60 -17.78 -15.38
N LEU A 118 -2.15 -18.82 -16.09
CA LEU A 118 -0.90 -19.55 -15.79
C LEU A 118 0.34 -18.91 -16.43
N GLY A 119 0.21 -17.72 -17.03
CA GLY A 119 1.32 -16.95 -17.56
C GLY A 119 1.77 -17.33 -18.97
N LEU A 120 1.02 -18.17 -19.69
CA LEU A 120 1.32 -18.47 -21.10
C LEU A 120 0.95 -17.28 -21.97
N THR A 121 1.85 -16.96 -22.91
CA THR A 121 1.64 -15.91 -23.89
C THR A 121 0.67 -16.38 -25.00
N PRO A 122 -0.03 -15.46 -25.69
CA PRO A 122 -0.92 -15.82 -26.80
C PRO A 122 -0.22 -16.57 -27.93
N GLU A 123 1.06 -16.29 -28.16
CA GLU A 123 1.90 -16.97 -29.16
C GLU A 123 2.16 -18.43 -28.80
N GLU A 124 2.43 -18.71 -27.51
CA GLU A 124 2.58 -20.07 -27.01
C GLU A 124 1.25 -20.83 -27.07
N ILE A 125 0.13 -20.19 -26.73
CA ILE A 125 -1.21 -20.79 -26.82
C ILE A 125 -1.54 -21.16 -28.28
N ALA A 126 -1.21 -20.28 -29.24
CA ALA A 126 -1.42 -20.52 -30.66
C ALA A 126 -0.49 -21.59 -31.26
N SER A 127 0.61 -21.92 -30.59
CA SER A 127 1.56 -22.95 -31.02
C SER A 127 1.06 -24.38 -30.77
N PHE A 128 0.03 -24.56 -29.95
CA PHE A 128 -0.55 -25.88 -29.70
C PHE A 128 -1.47 -26.30 -30.83
N GLU A 129 -1.15 -27.45 -31.45
CA GLU A 129 -1.94 -27.99 -32.55
C GLU A 129 -3.36 -28.40 -32.12
N ASN A 130 -3.55 -28.78 -30.85
CA ASN A 130 -4.82 -29.31 -30.33
C ASN A 130 -5.11 -28.88 -28.89
N GLU A 131 -6.38 -28.59 -28.58
CA GLU A 131 -6.83 -28.20 -27.24
C GLU A 131 -6.53 -29.25 -26.16
N GLU A 132 -6.54 -30.54 -26.50
CA GLU A 132 -6.17 -31.62 -25.57
C GLU A 132 -4.71 -31.49 -25.09
N THR A 133 -3.81 -31.08 -25.99
CA THR A 133 -2.39 -30.92 -25.66
C THR A 133 -2.17 -29.72 -24.75
N LEU A 134 -2.86 -28.60 -25.01
CA LEU A 134 -2.88 -27.44 -24.13
C LEU A 134 -3.49 -27.77 -22.77
N THR A 135 -4.61 -28.50 -22.72
CA THR A 135 -5.25 -28.88 -21.45
C THR A 135 -4.33 -29.77 -20.61
N ARG A 136 -3.58 -30.67 -21.25
CA ARG A 136 -2.59 -31.52 -20.56
C ARG A 136 -1.43 -30.71 -19.98
N THR A 137 -0.90 -29.73 -20.71
CA THR A 137 0.18 -28.87 -20.20
C THR A 137 -0.32 -27.97 -19.07
N LEU A 138 -1.53 -27.40 -19.20
CA LEU A 138 -2.16 -26.61 -18.13
C LEU A 138 -2.36 -27.41 -16.85
N ASN A 139 -2.75 -28.69 -16.93
CA ASN A 139 -2.89 -29.54 -15.74
C ASN A 139 -1.53 -29.85 -15.07
N VAL A 140 -0.45 -29.97 -15.83
CA VAL A 140 0.90 -30.14 -15.28
C VAL A 140 1.37 -28.86 -14.58
N LEU A 141 1.16 -27.71 -15.22
CA LEU A 141 1.47 -26.40 -14.64
C LEU A 141 0.66 -26.13 -13.37
N ASP A 142 -0.65 -26.42 -13.38
CA ASP A 142 -1.51 -26.31 -12.19
C ASP A 142 -1.03 -27.22 -11.05
N ASN A 143 -0.54 -28.42 -11.35
CA ASN A 143 0.00 -29.31 -10.32
C ASN A 143 1.32 -28.79 -9.77
N ILE A 144 2.22 -28.25 -10.61
CA ILE A 144 3.47 -27.64 -10.15
C ILE A 144 3.18 -26.43 -9.26
N VAL A 145 2.27 -25.54 -9.67
CA VAL A 145 1.88 -24.36 -8.89
C VAL A 145 1.22 -24.76 -7.55
N LYS A 146 0.44 -25.84 -7.53
CA LYS A 146 -0.16 -26.35 -6.29
C LYS A 146 0.83 -27.06 -5.38
N ASP A 147 1.79 -27.80 -5.95
CA ASP A 147 2.83 -28.49 -5.18
C ASP A 147 3.87 -27.50 -4.62
N ASP A 148 4.21 -26.44 -5.37
CA ASP A 148 5.10 -25.37 -4.88
C ASP A 148 4.38 -24.37 -3.95
N GLY A 149 3.06 -24.22 -4.07
CA GLY A 149 2.23 -23.33 -3.24
C GLY A 149 1.56 -24.01 -2.02
N GLY A 150 1.82 -25.30 -1.79
CA GLY A 150 1.00 -26.16 -0.93
C GLY A 150 1.67 -26.75 0.31
N THR A 151 2.85 -26.27 0.72
CA THR A 151 3.45 -26.60 2.03
C THR A 151 3.74 -25.35 2.85
N GLU A 152 2.70 -24.57 3.12
CA GLU A 152 2.60 -23.86 4.38
C GLU A 152 1.58 -24.62 5.25
N ASP A 153 2.10 -25.36 6.24
CA ASP A 153 1.56 -25.53 7.60
C ASP A 153 1.78 -26.94 8.20
N THR A 154 3.05 -27.24 8.51
CA THR A 154 3.36 -27.73 9.86
C THR A 154 4.61 -27.02 10.34
N ALA A 155 4.39 -26.03 11.20
CA ALA A 155 5.42 -25.39 12.00
C ALA A 155 6.11 -26.42 12.92
N GLN A 156 7.10 -27.14 12.39
CA GLN A 156 8.24 -27.58 13.19
C GLN A 156 9.32 -26.52 13.02
N THR A 157 9.52 -25.76 14.09
CA THR A 157 10.66 -24.87 14.30
C THR A 157 11.93 -25.59 13.88
N PRO A 158 12.65 -25.16 12.83
CA PRO A 158 13.93 -25.76 12.51
C PRO A 158 14.88 -25.50 13.67
N PRO A 159 15.58 -26.53 14.19
CA PRO A 159 16.54 -26.33 15.25
C PRO A 159 17.61 -25.35 14.74
N ALA A 160 17.71 -24.20 15.40
CA ALA A 160 18.80 -23.25 15.23
C ALA A 160 20.12 -23.97 15.55
N GLY A 161 20.80 -24.48 14.52
CA GLY A 161 21.99 -25.29 14.71
C GLY A 161 22.63 -25.75 13.43
N LYS A 162 23.73 -25.05 13.10
CA LYS A 162 24.78 -25.37 12.13
C LYS A 162 24.48 -24.96 10.68
N ASP A 163 25.33 -24.04 10.24
CA ASP A 163 25.83 -23.84 8.87
C ASP A 163 25.51 -24.99 7.91
N ALA A 164 24.27 -25.04 7.44
CA ALA A 164 23.96 -25.74 6.21
C ALA A 164 24.64 -24.92 5.14
N LYS A 165 25.87 -25.29 4.79
CA LYS A 165 26.49 -24.83 3.55
C LYS A 165 25.44 -25.09 2.47
N LYS A 166 24.90 -24.00 1.94
CA LYS A 166 24.03 -23.95 0.80
C LYS A 166 24.85 -24.59 -0.33
N ASP A 167 24.72 -25.90 -0.50
CA ASP A 167 25.11 -26.56 -1.75
C ASP A 167 24.11 -25.99 -2.76
N GLU A 168 24.49 -24.86 -3.35
CA GLU A 168 23.73 -24.15 -4.37
C GLU A 168 23.68 -25.03 -5.62
N GLY A 169 22.83 -26.05 -5.59
CA GLY A 169 22.31 -26.79 -6.73
C GLY A 169 23.32 -27.02 -7.86
N GLU A 170 24.58 -27.35 -7.56
CA GLU A 170 25.54 -27.66 -8.61
C GLU A 170 25.02 -28.91 -9.31
N PHE A 171 24.67 -28.75 -10.58
CA PHE A 171 24.15 -29.85 -11.37
C PHE A 171 25.31 -30.79 -11.65
N HIS A 172 25.39 -31.87 -10.87
CA HIS A 172 26.39 -32.93 -11.03
C HIS A 172 25.75 -34.12 -11.74
N MET A 173 26.08 -34.35 -13.00
CA MET A 173 25.66 -35.55 -13.73
C MET A 173 26.44 -36.77 -13.19
N LYS A 174 25.82 -37.54 -12.30
CA LYS A 174 26.40 -38.80 -11.83
C LYS A 174 26.16 -39.89 -12.87
N PHE A 175 27.22 -40.34 -13.53
CA PHE A 175 27.17 -41.53 -14.39
C PHE A 175 27.42 -42.78 -13.55
N GLU A 176 26.55 -43.77 -13.63
CA GLU A 176 26.67 -45.01 -12.83
C GLU A 176 27.91 -45.85 -13.20
N LYS A 177 28.52 -45.59 -14.36
CA LYS A 177 29.69 -46.31 -14.87
C LYS A 177 30.65 -45.40 -15.65
N GLU A 178 31.37 -44.54 -14.93
CA GLU A 178 32.36 -43.63 -15.54
C GLU A 178 33.50 -44.37 -16.26
N GLU A 179 33.81 -45.62 -15.87
CA GLU A 179 34.92 -46.42 -16.43
C GLU A 179 34.64 -46.96 -17.85
N GLU A 180 33.37 -47.05 -18.24
CA GLU A 180 32.97 -47.55 -19.58
C GLU A 180 32.92 -46.43 -20.63
N ILE A 181 33.09 -45.17 -20.22
CA ILE A 181 33.00 -43.98 -21.10
C ILE A 181 34.40 -43.58 -21.57
N ASP A 182 34.53 -43.24 -22.84
CA ASP A 182 35.78 -42.71 -23.41
C ASP A 182 36.27 -41.48 -22.62
N PRO A 183 37.53 -41.46 -22.14
CA PRO A 183 38.08 -40.36 -21.35
C PRO A 183 38.01 -38.99 -22.06
N GLU A 184 38.07 -38.94 -23.40
CA GLU A 184 37.90 -37.69 -24.13
C GLU A 184 36.46 -37.17 -24.07
N LEU A 185 35.48 -38.07 -24.19
CA LEU A 185 34.07 -37.73 -24.07
C LEU A 185 33.73 -37.23 -22.66
N LEU A 186 34.26 -37.92 -21.64
CA LEU A 186 34.05 -37.55 -20.24
C LEU A 186 34.65 -36.18 -19.90
N LYS A 187 35.79 -35.84 -20.49
CA LYS A 187 36.37 -34.49 -20.41
C LYS A 187 35.48 -33.44 -21.09
N GLY A 188 34.88 -33.76 -22.23
CA GLY A 188 33.92 -32.88 -22.93
C GLY A 188 32.65 -32.64 -22.11
N ILE A 189 32.09 -33.70 -21.52
CA ILE A 189 30.90 -33.62 -20.66
C ILE A 189 31.18 -32.76 -19.43
N ARG A 190 32.30 -32.98 -18.72
CA ARG A 190 32.68 -32.15 -17.56
C ARG A 190 32.91 -30.68 -17.93
N ALA A 191 33.46 -30.39 -19.12
CA ALA A 191 33.60 -29.02 -19.59
C ALA A 191 32.25 -28.37 -19.90
N MET A 192 31.31 -29.13 -20.47
CA MET A 192 29.94 -28.67 -20.73
C MET A 192 29.16 -28.45 -19.42
N GLU A 193 29.26 -29.36 -18.47
CA GLU A 193 28.70 -29.25 -17.12
C GLU A 193 29.19 -28.00 -16.41
N LYS A 194 30.51 -27.76 -16.42
CA LYS A 194 31.09 -26.52 -15.87
C LYS A 194 30.52 -25.28 -16.56
N ALA A 195 30.51 -25.25 -17.90
CA ALA A 195 29.97 -24.10 -18.64
C ALA A 195 28.47 -23.88 -18.39
N PHE A 196 27.72 -24.95 -18.14
CA PHE A 196 26.30 -24.87 -17.78
C PHE A 196 26.11 -24.33 -16.36
N ASN A 197 26.84 -24.86 -15.38
CA ASN A 197 26.81 -24.37 -14.00
C ASN A 197 27.24 -22.89 -13.92
N ASP A 198 28.27 -22.48 -14.66
CA ASP A 198 28.70 -21.09 -14.75
C ASP A 198 27.57 -20.18 -15.30
N LYS A 199 26.86 -20.62 -16.34
CA LYS A 199 25.71 -19.90 -16.91
C LYS A 199 24.51 -19.85 -15.97
N VAL A 200 24.17 -20.95 -15.30
CA VAL A 200 23.08 -21.00 -14.31
C VAL A 200 23.38 -20.05 -13.15
N LYS A 201 24.62 -20.03 -12.66
CA LYS A 201 25.05 -19.09 -11.63
C LYS A 201 24.97 -17.63 -12.09
N GLU A 202 25.42 -17.35 -13.32
CA GLU A 202 25.29 -16.01 -13.91
C GLU A 202 23.81 -15.56 -14.01
N LEU A 203 22.93 -16.45 -14.47
CA LEU A 203 21.49 -16.20 -14.56
C LEU A 203 20.86 -16.01 -13.18
N SER A 204 21.22 -16.83 -12.20
CA SER A 204 20.77 -16.70 -10.81
C SER A 204 21.16 -15.35 -10.22
N ASN A 205 22.41 -14.94 -10.41
CA ASN A 205 22.90 -13.63 -9.93
C ASN A 205 22.18 -12.46 -10.62
N LYS A 206 21.92 -12.58 -11.93
CA LYS A 206 21.14 -11.58 -12.68
C LYS A 206 19.70 -11.52 -12.19
N LEU A 207 19.07 -12.66 -11.96
CA LEU A 207 17.71 -12.74 -11.44
C LEU A 207 17.62 -12.12 -10.05
N GLU A 208 18.55 -12.47 -9.15
CA GLU A 208 18.63 -11.90 -7.80
C GLU A 208 18.78 -10.37 -7.85
N GLY A 209 19.64 -9.86 -8.74
CA GLY A 209 19.80 -8.42 -8.96
C GLY A 209 18.53 -7.74 -9.47
N VAL A 210 17.81 -8.37 -10.41
CA VAL A 210 16.53 -7.86 -10.92
C VAL A 210 15.45 -7.88 -9.84
N THR A 211 15.33 -8.97 -9.08
CA THR A 211 14.36 -9.08 -7.98
C THR A 211 14.65 -8.08 -6.88
N GLY A 212 15.92 -7.86 -6.54
CA GLY A 212 16.35 -6.88 -5.55
C GLY A 212 15.99 -5.45 -5.99
N ASN A 213 16.27 -5.09 -7.25
CA ASN A 213 15.92 -3.78 -7.79
C ASN A 213 14.39 -3.56 -7.82
N LEU A 214 13.63 -4.58 -8.23
CA LEU A 214 12.17 -4.51 -8.26
C LEU A 214 11.58 -4.34 -6.85
N GLN A 215 12.11 -5.08 -5.88
CA GLN A 215 11.70 -4.97 -4.48
C GLN A 215 12.03 -3.59 -3.90
N GLN A 216 13.22 -3.05 -4.20
CA GLN A 216 13.62 -1.71 -3.77
C GLN A 216 12.75 -0.62 -4.40
N GLN A 217 12.40 -0.75 -5.68
CA GLN A 217 11.49 0.18 -6.35
C GLN A 217 10.10 0.12 -5.72
N ALA A 218 9.54 -1.08 -5.56
CA ALA A 218 8.24 -1.28 -4.93
C ALA A 218 8.20 -0.71 -3.50
N GLN A 219 9.27 -0.91 -2.72
CA GLN A 219 9.41 -0.35 -1.38
C GLN A 219 9.46 1.19 -1.41
N THR A 220 10.18 1.78 -2.36
CA THR A 220 10.28 3.24 -2.50
C THR A 220 8.94 3.86 -2.87
N GLU A 221 8.23 3.27 -3.82
CA GLU A 221 6.89 3.70 -4.23
C GLU A 221 5.88 3.54 -3.10
N PHE A 222 5.94 2.44 -2.35
CA PHE A 222 5.11 2.24 -1.17
C PHE A 222 5.38 3.29 -0.09
N VAL A 223 6.65 3.56 0.24
CA VAL A 223 7.00 4.59 1.24
C VAL A 223 6.51 5.97 0.83
N ALA A 224 6.64 6.33 -0.46
CA ALA A 224 6.14 7.60 -0.97
C ALA A 224 4.61 7.71 -0.86
N ARG A 225 3.87 6.65 -1.20
CA ARG A 225 2.41 6.60 -1.05
C ARG A 225 1.98 6.68 0.42
N PHE A 226 2.68 5.95 1.28
CA PHE A 226 2.46 5.97 2.73
C PHE A 226 2.70 7.36 3.34
N ASP A 227 3.77 8.05 2.95
CA ASP A 227 4.04 9.41 3.37
C ASP A 227 2.97 10.39 2.86
N GLY A 228 2.44 10.17 1.65
CA GLY A 228 1.29 10.91 1.13
C GLY A 228 0.05 10.74 2.00
N MET A 229 -0.28 9.51 2.41
CA MET A 229 -1.40 9.23 3.31
C MET A 229 -1.23 9.89 4.69
N ILE A 230 -0.01 9.94 5.23
CA ILE A 230 0.28 10.68 6.46
C ILE A 230 0.07 12.18 6.28
N ALA A 231 0.53 12.75 5.16
CA ALA A 231 0.35 14.17 4.87
C ALA A 231 -1.14 14.55 4.76
N GLU A 232 -1.98 13.67 4.20
CA GLU A 232 -3.44 13.86 4.09
C GLU A 232 -4.14 13.96 5.46
N LEU A 233 -3.58 13.36 6.53
CA LEU A 233 -4.14 13.49 7.89
C LEU A 233 -4.06 14.92 8.45
N GLY A 234 -3.18 15.75 7.90
CA GLY A 234 -3.01 17.16 8.24
C GLY A 234 -2.13 17.41 9.48
N GLU A 235 -1.93 18.70 9.79
CA GLU A 235 -1.00 19.17 10.83
C GLU A 235 -1.32 18.67 12.24
N GLY A 236 -2.57 18.27 12.52
CA GLY A 236 -2.96 17.74 13.83
C GLY A 236 -2.19 16.48 14.23
N PHE A 237 -1.66 15.74 13.25
CA PHE A 237 -0.84 14.54 13.49
C PHE A 237 0.67 14.80 13.52
N ALA A 238 1.12 16.03 13.20
CA ALA A 238 2.53 16.39 13.16
C ALA A 238 3.28 16.04 14.45
N ASP A 239 2.67 16.26 15.62
CA ASP A 239 3.32 15.97 16.90
C ASP A 239 3.52 14.47 17.16
N THR A 240 2.66 13.62 16.59
CA THR A 240 2.69 12.16 16.84
C THR A 240 3.45 11.42 15.75
N LEU A 241 3.23 11.78 14.50
CA LEU A 241 3.81 11.11 13.34
C LEU A 241 5.02 11.84 12.77
N GLY A 242 5.32 13.05 13.24
CA GLY A 242 6.37 13.91 12.67
C GLY A 242 5.97 14.50 11.31
N GLN A 243 6.61 15.60 10.93
CA GLN A 243 6.49 16.20 9.60
C GLN A 243 7.65 15.78 8.70
N GLY A 244 7.35 15.43 7.45
CA GLY A 244 8.35 15.03 6.45
C GLY A 244 8.30 13.55 6.07
N PRO A 245 9.22 13.12 5.17
CA PRO A 245 9.25 11.77 4.63
C PRO A 245 9.77 10.75 5.66
N SER A 246 9.29 9.51 5.56
CA SER A 246 9.59 8.43 6.52
C SER A 246 11.08 8.09 6.61
N ASN A 247 11.85 8.30 5.54
CA ASN A 247 13.28 8.02 5.51
C ASN A 247 14.13 8.98 6.36
N GLN A 248 13.57 10.12 6.80
CA GLN A 248 14.27 11.07 7.67
C GLN A 248 14.14 10.73 9.16
N PHE A 249 13.24 9.81 9.51
CA PHE A 249 13.00 9.44 10.90
C PHE A 249 13.84 8.22 11.29
N SER A 250 14.58 8.34 12.39
CA SER A 250 15.21 7.18 13.00
C SER A 250 14.15 6.22 13.55
N ASN A 251 14.38 4.92 13.42
CA ASN A 251 13.55 3.86 14.02
C ASN A 251 13.43 3.98 15.56
N ARG A 252 14.31 4.75 16.22
CA ARG A 252 14.25 5.01 17.66
C ARG A 252 13.38 6.21 18.04
N SER A 253 13.13 7.12 17.09
CA SER A 253 12.26 8.29 17.31
C SER A 253 10.82 7.86 17.59
N SER A 254 10.08 8.64 18.36
CA SER A 254 8.65 8.36 18.62
C SER A 254 7.84 8.38 17.31
N ALA A 255 8.08 9.38 16.46
CA ALA A 255 7.48 9.49 15.14
C ALA A 255 7.76 8.26 14.26
N GLY A 256 9.03 7.83 14.16
CA GLY A 256 9.42 6.63 13.41
C GLY A 256 8.75 5.37 13.93
N ARG A 257 8.66 5.19 15.26
CA ARG A 257 7.98 4.05 15.89
C ARG A 257 6.47 4.06 15.62
N ASN A 258 5.81 5.22 15.73
CA ASN A 258 4.38 5.34 15.45
C ASN A 258 4.08 5.04 13.98
N ARG A 259 4.91 5.55 13.04
CA ARG A 259 4.78 5.22 11.61
C ARG A 259 4.99 3.73 11.35
N ALA A 260 5.98 3.11 11.98
CA ALA A 260 6.21 1.68 11.88
C ALA A 260 5.02 0.87 12.42
N ALA A 261 4.46 1.26 13.58
CA ALA A 261 3.30 0.61 14.17
C ALA A 261 2.07 0.67 13.24
N ILE A 262 1.83 1.80 12.56
CA ILE A 262 0.75 1.92 11.57
C ILE A 262 0.97 0.91 10.44
N ARG A 263 2.18 0.83 9.86
CA ARG A 263 2.49 -0.13 8.78
C ARG A 263 2.30 -1.58 9.24
N THR A 264 2.80 -1.92 10.42
CA THR A 264 2.61 -3.25 11.00
C THR A 264 1.13 -3.57 11.16
N ARG A 265 0.31 -2.61 11.60
CA ARG A 265 -1.13 -2.81 11.76
C ARG A 265 -1.87 -2.94 10.42
N MET A 266 -1.47 -2.18 9.39
CA MET A 266 -1.98 -2.36 8.03
C MET A 266 -1.72 -3.78 7.52
N TYR A 267 -0.49 -4.27 7.70
CA TYR A 267 -0.13 -5.64 7.31
C TYR A 267 -0.92 -6.69 8.10
N ALA A 268 -1.06 -6.51 9.41
CA ALA A 268 -1.85 -7.41 10.25
C ALA A 268 -3.32 -7.47 9.82
N PHE A 269 -3.94 -6.33 9.45
CA PHE A 269 -5.29 -6.31 8.90
C PHE A 269 -5.38 -6.99 7.53
N ALA A 270 -4.45 -6.71 6.63
CA ALA A 270 -4.44 -7.33 5.31
C ALA A 270 -4.29 -8.86 5.41
N LYS A 271 -3.35 -9.34 6.25
CA LYS A 271 -3.14 -10.76 6.49
C LYS A 271 -4.36 -11.40 7.16
N GLY A 272 -4.89 -10.81 8.23
CA GLY A 272 -6.06 -11.35 8.93
C GLY A 272 -7.30 -11.48 8.04
N LEU A 273 -7.53 -10.52 7.14
CA LEU A 273 -8.63 -10.59 6.17
C LEU A 273 -8.37 -11.65 5.09
N ALA A 274 -7.12 -11.78 4.63
CA ALA A 274 -6.74 -12.82 3.68
C ALA A 274 -6.93 -14.23 4.28
N ASP A 275 -6.48 -14.44 5.52
CA ASP A 275 -6.61 -15.71 6.25
C ASP A 275 -8.09 -16.06 6.51
N ALA A 276 -8.94 -15.05 6.67
CA ALA A 276 -10.39 -15.21 6.79
C ALA A 276 -11.10 -15.47 5.44
N GLY A 277 -10.39 -15.41 4.31
CA GLY A 277 -10.96 -15.51 2.97
C GLY A 277 -11.80 -14.28 2.58
N GLU A 278 -11.63 -13.17 3.28
CA GLU A 278 -12.31 -11.91 2.99
C GLU A 278 -11.53 -11.09 1.96
N LYS A 279 -12.25 -10.23 1.23
CA LYS A 279 -11.62 -9.34 0.26
C LYS A 279 -10.80 -8.29 1.01
N ILE A 280 -9.50 -8.26 0.74
CA ILE A 280 -8.58 -7.25 1.28
C ILE A 280 -9.02 -5.85 0.78
N PRO A 281 -9.28 -4.89 1.70
CA PRO A 281 -9.58 -3.51 1.34
C PRO A 281 -8.43 -2.83 0.60
N ASP A 282 -8.72 -1.68 -0.01
CA ASP A 282 -7.68 -0.84 -0.59
C ASP A 282 -6.72 -0.31 0.48
N GLU A 283 -5.51 0.04 0.04
CA GLU A 283 -4.43 0.47 0.93
C GLU A 283 -4.82 1.68 1.80
N LYS A 284 -5.61 2.60 1.26
CA LYS A 284 -6.10 3.78 1.99
C LYS A 284 -7.07 3.38 3.10
N SER A 285 -8.01 2.48 2.84
CA SER A 285 -8.89 1.95 3.89
C SER A 285 -8.12 1.20 4.98
N LEU A 286 -7.12 0.38 4.61
CA LEU A 286 -6.26 -0.29 5.58
C LEU A 286 -5.49 0.72 6.45
N PHE A 287 -4.99 1.79 5.84
CA PHE A 287 -4.34 2.88 6.55
C PHE A 287 -5.29 3.58 7.53
N GLU A 288 -6.51 3.93 7.10
CA GLU A 288 -7.52 4.56 7.96
C GLU A 288 -7.91 3.65 9.14
N MET A 289 -8.08 2.35 8.90
CA MET A 289 -8.34 1.35 9.96
C MET A 289 -7.17 1.28 10.95
N ALA A 290 -5.92 1.24 10.46
CA ALA A 290 -4.72 1.22 11.28
C ALA A 290 -4.56 2.48 12.13
N VAL A 291 -4.75 3.67 11.55
CA VAL A 291 -4.67 4.95 12.26
C VAL A 291 -5.79 5.07 13.28
N ASN A 292 -7.02 4.66 12.95
CA ASN A 292 -8.13 4.70 13.90
C ASN A 292 -7.92 3.75 15.08
N THR A 293 -7.32 2.58 14.84
CA THR A 293 -7.01 1.62 15.90
C THR A 293 -5.93 2.14 16.85
N LEU A 294 -4.87 2.78 16.34
CA LEU A 294 -3.75 3.24 17.15
C LEU A 294 -3.95 4.65 17.74
N HIS A 295 -4.70 5.51 17.05
CA HIS A 295 -4.78 6.95 17.33
C HIS A 295 -6.24 7.47 17.29
N GLY A 296 -7.23 6.61 17.51
CA GLY A 296 -8.65 6.95 17.47
C GLY A 296 -9.03 8.12 18.38
N ASP A 297 -8.45 8.22 19.58
CA ASP A 297 -8.76 9.32 20.51
C ASP A 297 -8.17 10.66 20.06
N LYS A 298 -7.01 10.63 19.40
CA LYS A 298 -6.41 11.80 18.78
C LYS A 298 -7.21 12.25 17.55
N LEU A 299 -7.70 11.31 16.74
CA LEU A 299 -8.64 11.61 15.64
C LEU A 299 -9.90 12.32 16.16
N LYS A 300 -10.53 11.78 17.21
CA LYS A 300 -11.71 12.41 17.83
C LYS A 300 -11.40 13.82 18.33
N THR A 301 -10.25 14.01 18.96
CA THR A 301 -9.81 15.32 19.47
C THR A 301 -9.61 16.33 18.34
N ILE A 302 -8.95 15.93 17.25
CA ILE A 302 -8.72 16.79 16.08
C ILE A 302 -10.05 17.12 15.40
N ALA A 303 -10.91 16.12 15.18
CA ALA A 303 -12.24 16.32 14.60
C ALA A 303 -13.09 17.26 15.45
N GLY A 304 -13.04 17.12 16.79
CA GLY A 304 -13.71 18.00 17.74
C GLY A 304 -13.22 19.45 17.63
N LYS A 305 -11.90 19.67 17.57
CA LYS A 305 -11.30 21.00 17.36
C LYS A 305 -11.75 21.62 16.03
N GLN A 306 -11.69 20.86 14.93
CA GLN A 306 -12.13 21.34 13.62
C GLN A 306 -13.62 21.72 13.60
N MET A 307 -14.49 20.94 14.24
CA MET A 307 -15.92 21.25 14.35
C MET A 307 -16.17 22.48 15.22
N HIS A 308 -15.44 22.60 16.33
CA HIS A 308 -15.49 23.78 17.19
C HIS A 308 -15.05 25.05 16.43
N ASP A 309 -13.95 24.98 15.67
CA ASP A 309 -13.45 26.11 14.89
C ASP A 309 -14.39 26.51 13.75
N LYS A 310 -14.97 25.53 13.04
CA LYS A 310 -16.03 25.78 12.05
C LYS A 310 -17.24 26.47 12.69
N THR A 311 -17.64 26.04 13.90
CA THR A 311 -18.76 26.65 14.63
C THR A 311 -18.43 28.07 15.07
N LYS A 312 -17.22 28.31 15.56
CA LYS A 312 -16.73 29.64 15.94
C LYS A 312 -16.65 30.57 14.73
N GLN A 313 -16.19 30.08 13.58
CA GLN A 313 -16.14 30.84 12.33
C GLN A 313 -17.55 31.21 11.85
N ARG A 314 -18.50 30.26 11.87
CA ARG A 314 -19.91 30.55 11.56
C ARG A 314 -20.51 31.55 12.55
N ALA A 315 -20.22 31.43 13.83
CA ALA A 315 -20.69 32.38 14.85
C ALA A 315 -20.12 33.79 14.63
N ALA A 316 -18.85 33.89 14.22
CA ALA A 316 -18.23 35.16 13.86
C ALA A 316 -18.90 35.77 12.61
N GLN A 317 -19.13 34.98 11.56
CA GLN A 317 -19.85 35.43 10.35
C GLN A 317 -21.29 35.86 10.66
N ALA A 318 -22.01 35.11 11.50
CA ALA A 318 -23.36 35.45 11.93
C ALA A 318 -23.43 36.74 12.75
N ARG A 319 -22.36 37.10 13.48
CA ARG A 319 -22.26 38.39 14.18
C ARG A 319 -22.03 39.57 13.24
N VAL A 320 -21.38 39.35 12.09
CA VAL A 320 -21.18 40.38 11.06
C VAL A 320 -22.46 40.61 10.23
N GLY A 321 -23.28 39.57 10.04
CA GLY A 321 -24.55 39.64 9.30
C GLY A 321 -25.80 39.89 10.15
N ARG A 322 -25.71 39.83 11.49
CA ARG A 322 -26.81 40.32 12.34
C ARG A 322 -26.88 41.82 12.12
N ALA A 323 -27.84 42.24 11.29
CA ALA A 323 -28.27 43.62 11.12
C ALA A 323 -28.16 44.27 12.48
N SER A 324 -27.15 45.14 12.61
CA SER A 324 -26.89 45.84 13.85
C SER A 324 -28.23 46.47 14.20
N THR A 325 -28.89 45.95 15.23
CA THR A 325 -29.84 46.73 16.01
C THR A 325 -28.99 47.80 16.67
N ARG A 326 -28.46 48.74 15.86
CA ARG A 326 -28.07 50.07 16.28
C ARG A 326 -29.30 50.57 16.98
N ARG A 327 -29.26 50.47 18.31
CA ARG A 327 -30.22 51.01 19.28
C ARG A 327 -31.49 51.51 18.59
N ALA A 328 -32.46 50.60 18.39
CA ALA A 328 -33.85 51.00 18.41
C ALA A 328 -34.10 51.48 19.85
N GLY A 329 -33.68 52.72 20.14
CA GLY A 329 -33.57 53.25 21.49
C GLY A 329 -34.92 53.16 22.18
N ASN A 330 -35.02 52.39 23.27
CA ASN A 330 -36.20 52.21 24.12
C ASN A 330 -37.57 52.33 23.41
N LEU A 331 -37.70 51.84 22.19
CA LEU A 331 -38.96 51.84 21.48
C LEU A 331 -39.83 50.78 22.14
N THR A 332 -40.98 51.22 22.64
CA THR A 332 -41.98 50.33 23.23
C THR A 332 -42.38 49.26 22.20
N PRO A 333 -42.85 48.07 22.64
CA PRO A 333 -43.25 47.00 21.72
C PRO A 333 -44.21 47.47 20.61
N LYS A 334 -45.10 48.42 20.95
CA LYS A 334 -46.05 49.02 20.01
C LYS A 334 -45.37 49.85 18.92
N GLN A 335 -44.33 50.60 19.27
CA GLN A 335 -43.58 51.41 18.30
C GLN A 335 -42.72 50.54 17.38
N ARG A 336 -42.17 49.41 17.88
CA ARG A 336 -41.50 48.43 17.02
C ARG A 336 -42.44 47.84 15.99
N ALA A 337 -43.65 47.44 16.40
CA ALA A 337 -44.63 46.85 15.49
C ALA A 337 -45.01 47.80 14.34
N VAL A 338 -45.19 49.09 14.65
CA VAL A 338 -45.49 50.14 13.64
C VAL A 338 -44.31 50.40 12.71
N GLN A 339 -43.08 50.32 13.24
CA GLN A 339 -41.88 50.52 12.41
C GLN A 339 -41.65 49.33 11.48
N THR A 340 -41.92 48.10 11.94
CA THR A 340 -41.85 46.90 11.10
C THR A 340 -42.92 46.89 10.01
N SER A 341 -44.15 47.37 10.28
CA SER A 341 -45.18 47.44 9.24
C SER A 341 -44.84 48.48 8.18
N ARG A 342 -44.34 49.66 8.57
CA ARG A 342 -43.90 50.70 7.61
C ARG A 342 -42.75 50.25 6.70
N ASN A 343 -41.74 49.58 7.26
CA ASN A 343 -40.64 49.06 6.46
C ASN A 343 -41.12 47.96 5.49
N PHE A 344 -42.17 47.22 5.83
CA PHE A 344 -42.75 46.19 4.96
C PHE A 344 -43.51 46.83 3.80
N ASP A 345 -44.32 47.86 4.07
CA ASP A 345 -45.02 48.62 3.03
C ASP A 345 -44.04 49.30 2.06
N GLU A 346 -42.94 49.90 2.55
CA GLU A 346 -41.89 50.48 1.69
C GLU A 346 -41.18 49.42 0.82
N LEU A 347 -41.01 48.19 1.33
CA LEU A 347 -40.40 47.09 0.56
C LEU A 347 -41.33 46.61 -0.55
N ILE A 348 -42.65 46.66 -0.33
CA ILE A 348 -43.65 46.33 -1.35
C ILE A 348 -43.64 47.42 -2.43
N ASP A 349 -43.72 48.70 -2.05
CA ASP A 349 -43.73 49.82 -3.00
C ASP A 349 -42.46 49.90 -3.86
N THR A 350 -41.30 49.52 -3.31
CA THR A 350 -40.03 49.50 -4.06
C THR A 350 -39.84 48.25 -4.93
N SER A 351 -40.66 47.20 -4.74
CA SER A 351 -40.60 45.97 -5.53
C SER A 351 -41.46 46.01 -6.80
N GLU A 352 -42.31 47.03 -6.96
CA GLU A 352 -43.20 47.22 -8.12
C GLU A 352 -42.64 48.16 -9.21
N THR A 353 -41.41 48.68 -9.06
CA THR A 353 -40.70 49.46 -10.09
C THR A 353 -39.60 48.66 -10.76
#